data_AF-A0A084AHM8-F1
#
_entry.id   AF-A0A084AHM8-F1
#
_cell.length_a   1.000
_cell.length_b   1.000
_cell.length_c   1.000
_cell.angle_alpha   90.00
_cell.angle_beta   90.00
_cell.angle_gamma   90.00
#
_symmetry.space_group_name_H-M   'P 1'
#
loop_
_entity.id
_entity.type
_entity.pdbx_description
1 polymer ?
#
loop_
_entity_poly.entity_id
_entity_poly.type
_entity_poly.pdbx_seq_one_letter_code
_entity_poly.pdbx_strand_id
1 'polypeptide(L)'
;MFKWYQQAEKCYVYLPDVSSDTSQIERPPSWKLAFRNSRWFTRGWTLQELITPSQVEFFSAEGELLGTKRSLGLTIHEITGVPIRALQGEPLYKFNVDQRMSWSLKRETTRGEDNAYCLLGILGVRLVPMYGEGRGDAMERLKEEVSKHSRTTACLRDLRCTDSRDDKLRIQQTKPATGFI
;
A
#
# COMPACT_ATOMS: atom_id res chain seq x y z
N MET A 1 -8.14 6.79 -8.14
CA MET A 1 -8.45 6.21 -6.81
C MET A 1 -7.38 6.54 -5.78
N PHE A 2 -6.18 5.94 -5.81
CA PHE A 2 -5.16 6.14 -4.77
C PHE A 2 -4.95 7.59 -4.28
N LYS A 3 -4.69 8.54 -5.19
CA LYS A 3 -4.47 9.95 -4.82
C LYS A 3 -5.67 10.58 -4.09
N TRP A 4 -6.89 10.19 -4.44
CA TRP A 4 -8.09 10.72 -3.78
C TRP A 4 -8.15 10.28 -2.32
N TYR A 5 -7.85 9.00 -2.04
CA TYR A 5 -7.74 8.51 -0.67
C TYR A 5 -6.56 9.14 0.09
N GLN A 6 -5.46 9.42 -0.60
CA GLN A 6 -4.29 10.07 0.01
C GLN A 6 -4.57 11.50 0.43
N GLN A 7 -5.39 12.20 -0.34
CA GLN A 7 -5.76 13.59 -0.10
C GLN A 7 -7.03 13.71 0.76
N ALA A 8 -7.71 12.61 1.06
CA ALA A 8 -8.87 12.61 1.91
C ALA A 8 -8.46 12.91 3.36
N GLU A 9 -9.15 13.86 3.98
CA GLU A 9 -9.00 14.16 5.40
C GLU A 9 -9.42 12.97 6.27
N LYS A 10 -10.51 12.31 5.88
CA LYS A 10 -11.08 11.15 6.57
C LYS A 10 -11.74 10.19 5.58
N CYS A 11 -11.64 8.90 5.88
CA CYS A 11 -12.35 7.84 5.19
C CYS A 11 -13.33 7.16 6.15
N TYR A 12 -14.60 7.13 5.77
CA TYR A 12 -15.66 6.47 6.52
C TYR A 12 -15.93 5.10 5.91
N VAL A 13 -15.85 4.05 6.73
CA VAL A 13 -16.05 2.66 6.32
C VAL A 13 -17.31 2.14 7.00
N TYR A 14 -18.35 1.93 6.22
CA TYR A 14 -19.59 1.30 6.68
C TYR A 14 -19.52 -0.22 6.49
N LEU A 15 -19.75 -0.97 7.57
CA LEU A 15 -19.65 -2.42 7.61
C LEU A 15 -21.04 -3.05 7.83
N PRO A 16 -21.80 -3.31 6.75
CA PRO A 16 -23.15 -3.86 6.86
C PRO A 16 -23.20 -5.29 7.41
N ASP A 17 -22.07 -5.98 7.47
CA ASP A 17 -21.91 -7.34 8.01
C ASP A 17 -21.39 -7.36 9.46
N VAL A 18 -21.33 -6.20 10.13
CA VAL A 18 -20.90 -6.06 11.51
C VAL A 18 -21.99 -5.35 12.30
N SER A 19 -22.72 -6.11 13.13
CA SER A 19 -23.72 -5.54 14.04
C SER A 19 -23.09 -5.23 15.40
N SER A 20 -23.43 -4.07 15.96
CA SER A 20 -23.03 -3.66 17.31
C SER A 20 -24.06 -4.01 18.39
N ASP A 21 -25.12 -4.76 18.06
CA ASP A 21 -26.22 -5.04 18.99
C ASP A 21 -25.71 -5.61 20.34
N THR A 22 -25.97 -4.84 21.39
CA THR A 22 -25.58 -5.09 22.79
C THR A 22 -26.69 -5.75 23.60
N SER A 23 -27.79 -6.18 22.95
CA SER A 23 -28.92 -6.87 23.58
C SER A 23 -28.54 -8.15 24.35
N GLN A 24 -27.32 -8.68 24.17
CA GLN A 24 -26.77 -9.77 24.98
C GLN A 24 -25.79 -9.26 26.04
N ILE A 25 -26.35 -8.92 27.21
CA ILE A 25 -25.73 -8.26 28.37
C ILE A 25 -24.54 -9.06 28.98
N GLU A 26 -24.36 -10.35 28.65
CA GLU A 26 -23.40 -11.22 29.33
C GLU A 26 -22.15 -11.62 28.52
N ARG A 27 -21.90 -11.01 27.34
CA ARG A 27 -20.71 -11.33 26.52
C ARG A 27 -19.90 -10.10 26.13
N PRO A 28 -18.56 -10.23 25.98
CA PRO A 28 -17.73 -9.16 25.43
C PRO A 28 -18.29 -8.74 24.05
N PRO A 29 -18.10 -7.46 23.64
CA PRO A 29 -18.78 -6.90 22.47
C PRO A 29 -18.66 -7.83 21.26
N SER A 30 -19.80 -8.41 20.88
CA SER A 30 -19.97 -9.44 19.85
C SER A 30 -19.42 -9.00 18.50
N TRP A 31 -19.44 -7.68 18.25
CA TRP A 31 -19.01 -7.07 16.99
C TRP A 31 -17.54 -7.31 16.67
N LYS A 32 -16.65 -7.53 17.65
CA LYS A 32 -15.21 -7.72 17.37
C LYS A 32 -14.95 -8.95 16.50
N LEU A 33 -15.70 -10.03 16.71
CA LEU A 33 -15.59 -11.22 15.88
C LEU A 33 -16.14 -10.97 14.48
N ALA A 34 -17.30 -10.31 14.37
CA ALA A 34 -17.90 -9.95 13.10
C ALA A 34 -16.98 -9.01 12.29
N PHE A 35 -16.34 -8.03 12.95
CA PHE A 35 -15.36 -7.13 12.35
C PHE A 35 -14.19 -7.89 11.73
N ARG A 36 -13.62 -8.87 12.45
CA ARG A 36 -12.53 -9.71 11.92
C ARG A 36 -12.94 -10.49 10.68
N ASN A 37 -14.21 -10.86 10.59
CA ASN A 37 -14.77 -11.63 9.49
C ASN A 37 -15.44 -10.76 8.42
N SER A 38 -15.39 -9.42 8.54
CA SER A 38 -16.05 -8.54 7.59
C SER A 38 -15.45 -8.70 6.20
N ARG A 39 -16.35 -8.82 5.20
CA ARG A 39 -16.00 -8.88 3.78
C ARG A 39 -15.25 -7.64 3.31
N TRP A 40 -15.32 -6.52 4.04
CA TRP A 40 -14.54 -5.34 3.68
C TRP A 40 -13.03 -5.63 3.67
N PHE A 41 -12.53 -6.50 4.56
CA PHE A 41 -11.11 -6.87 4.59
C PHE A 41 -10.68 -7.81 3.46
N THR A 42 -11.63 -8.49 2.81
CA THR A 42 -11.34 -9.40 1.70
C THR A 42 -11.49 -8.74 0.34
N ARG A 43 -12.02 -7.52 0.23
CA ARG A 43 -12.14 -6.84 -1.08
C ARG A 43 -10.80 -6.23 -1.51
N GLY A 44 -10.43 -6.36 -2.78
CA GLY A 44 -9.14 -5.83 -3.29
C GLY A 44 -8.99 -4.31 -3.13
N TRP A 45 -9.96 -3.54 -3.59
CA TRP A 45 -9.88 -2.07 -3.64
C TRP A 45 -9.87 -1.39 -2.26
N THR A 46 -10.45 -2.03 -1.25
CA THR A 46 -10.48 -1.49 0.13
C THR A 46 -9.09 -1.47 0.77
N LEU A 47 -8.09 -2.09 0.14
CA LEU A 47 -6.70 -1.95 0.57
C LEU A 47 -6.23 -0.49 0.48
N GLN A 48 -6.59 0.22 -0.60
CA GLN A 48 -6.24 1.63 -0.75
C GLN A 48 -7.03 2.50 0.23
N GLU A 49 -8.31 2.19 0.45
CA GLU A 49 -9.13 2.86 1.48
C GLU A 49 -8.53 2.71 2.88
N LEU A 50 -7.90 1.57 3.18
CA LEU A 50 -7.28 1.31 4.47
C LEU A 50 -5.97 2.07 4.67
N ILE A 51 -5.02 1.90 3.75
CA ILE A 51 -3.64 2.32 3.97
C ILE A 51 -3.40 3.79 3.62
N THR A 52 -4.19 4.34 2.69
CA THR A 52 -3.84 5.61 2.05
C THR A 52 -4.32 6.84 2.83
N PRO A 53 -5.55 6.89 3.38
CA PRO A 53 -6.00 8.02 4.19
C PRO A 53 -5.28 8.09 5.53
N SER A 54 -5.13 9.29 6.09
CA SER A 54 -4.54 9.48 7.42
C SER A 54 -5.48 8.99 8.54
N GLN A 55 -6.79 9.17 8.36
CA GLN A 55 -7.84 8.75 9.28
C GLN A 55 -8.85 7.85 8.59
N VAL A 56 -9.19 6.74 9.26
CA VAL A 56 -10.26 5.82 8.83
C VAL A 56 -11.11 5.50 10.05
N GLU A 57 -12.43 5.63 9.90
CA GLU A 57 -13.41 5.34 10.95
C GLU A 57 -14.36 4.23 10.47
N PHE A 58 -14.58 3.23 11.33
CA PHE A 58 -15.38 2.05 11.02
C PHE A 58 -16.73 2.14 11.72
N PHE A 59 -17.79 1.92 10.97
CA PHE A 59 -19.18 2.00 11.44
C PHE A 59 -19.88 0.67 11.26
N SER A 60 -20.70 0.29 12.23
CA SER A 60 -21.53 -0.91 12.19
C SER A 60 -22.67 -0.79 11.17
N ALA A 61 -23.42 -1.88 10.99
CA ALA A 61 -24.66 -1.89 10.20
C ALA A 61 -25.72 -0.91 10.74
N GLU A 62 -25.69 -0.65 12.05
CA GLU A 62 -26.56 0.31 12.73
C GLU A 62 -26.04 1.75 12.65
N GLY A 63 -24.88 1.97 12.03
CA GLY A 63 -24.24 3.28 11.92
C GLY A 63 -23.51 3.72 13.20
N GLU A 64 -23.21 2.78 14.11
CA GLU A 64 -22.46 3.09 15.33
C GLU A 64 -20.96 3.03 15.09
N LEU A 65 -20.21 3.98 15.70
CA LEU A 65 -18.76 4.00 15.59
C LEU A 65 -18.13 2.82 16.36
N LEU A 66 -17.53 1.90 15.62
CA LEU A 66 -16.81 0.74 16.16
C LEU A 66 -15.39 1.09 16.61
N GLY A 67 -14.77 2.07 15.91
CA GLY A 67 -13.43 2.55 16.21
C GLY A 67 -12.74 3.14 14.99
N THR A 68 -11.46 3.47 15.16
CA THR A 68 -10.61 4.06 14.13
C THR A 68 -9.52 3.09 13.69
N LYS A 69 -8.91 3.32 12.52
CA LYS A 69 -7.70 2.57 12.10
C LYS A 69 -6.59 2.61 13.14
N ARG A 70 -6.47 3.72 13.89
CA ARG A 70 -5.49 3.84 14.97
C ARG A 70 -5.87 2.98 16.17
N SER A 71 -7.11 3.06 16.64
CA SER A 71 -7.55 2.30 17.83
C SER A 71 -7.65 0.79 17.57
N LEU A 72 -7.95 0.39 16.33
CA LEU A 72 -8.07 -1.00 15.91
C LEU A 72 -6.81 -1.53 15.21
N GLY A 73 -5.68 -0.81 15.26
CA GLY A 73 -4.49 -1.09 14.47
C GLY A 73 -3.93 -2.51 14.64
N LEU A 74 -3.91 -3.04 15.88
CA LEU A 74 -3.47 -4.41 16.15
C LEU A 74 -4.41 -5.44 15.50
N THR A 75 -5.72 -5.27 15.67
CA THR A 75 -6.74 -6.14 15.07
C THR A 75 -6.66 -6.12 13.54
N ILE A 76 -6.52 -4.94 12.94
CA ILE A 76 -6.37 -4.79 11.49
C ILE A 76 -5.09 -5.44 10.98
N HIS A 77 -3.98 -5.29 11.72
CA HIS A 77 -2.71 -5.95 11.39
C HIS A 77 -2.87 -7.48 11.37
N GLU A 78 -3.51 -8.06 12.38
CA GLU A 78 -3.74 -9.51 12.45
C GLU A 78 -4.61 -10.03 11.30
N ILE A 79 -5.64 -9.27 10.90
CA ILE A 79 -6.51 -9.64 9.77
C ILE A 79 -5.73 -9.58 8.46
N THR A 80 -5.11 -8.44 8.19
CA THR A 80 -4.62 -8.08 6.85
C THR A 80 -3.14 -8.39 6.60
N GLY A 81 -2.34 -8.55 7.66
CA GLY A 81 -0.88 -8.61 7.57
C GLY A 81 -0.19 -7.25 7.31
N VAL A 82 -0.95 -6.17 7.16
CA VAL A 82 -0.38 -4.82 6.95
C VAL A 82 0.33 -4.38 8.24
N PRO A 83 1.60 -3.98 8.21
CA PRO A 83 2.33 -3.55 9.40
C PRO A 83 1.65 -2.38 10.11
N ILE A 84 1.64 -2.39 11.45
CA ILE A 84 1.07 -1.30 12.26
C ILE A 84 1.67 0.06 11.86
N ARG A 85 2.97 0.11 11.56
CA ARG A 85 3.63 1.35 11.09
C ARG A 85 3.01 1.90 9.80
N ALA A 86 2.66 1.03 8.85
CA ALA A 86 1.97 1.44 7.62
C ALA A 86 0.55 1.94 7.94
N LEU A 87 -0.18 1.27 8.84
CA LEU A 87 -1.50 1.72 9.30
C LEU A 87 -1.45 3.08 10.01
N GLN A 88 -0.33 3.40 10.65
CA GLN A 88 -0.07 4.68 11.32
C GLN A 88 0.45 5.78 10.37
N GLY A 89 0.56 5.50 9.07
CA GLY A 89 0.93 6.49 8.06
C GLY A 89 2.43 6.57 7.76
N GLU A 90 3.23 5.57 8.13
CA GLU A 90 4.62 5.52 7.69
C GLU A 90 4.69 5.49 6.14
N PRO A 91 5.56 6.31 5.51
CA PRO A 91 5.63 6.38 4.06
C PRO A 91 5.88 5.02 3.39
N LEU A 92 5.10 4.71 2.33
CA LEU A 92 5.10 3.40 1.69
C LEU A 92 6.47 2.96 1.13
N TYR A 93 7.34 3.90 0.75
CA TYR A 93 8.67 3.58 0.21
C TYR A 93 9.61 2.93 1.25
N LYS A 94 9.27 3.00 2.55
CA LYS A 94 10.03 2.32 3.62
C LYS A 94 9.72 0.82 3.70
N PHE A 95 8.67 0.37 3.02
CA PHE A 95 8.32 -1.05 2.90
C PHE A 95 8.81 -1.55 1.55
N ASN A 96 9.44 -2.72 1.53
CA ASN A 96 9.93 -3.29 0.28
C ASN A 96 8.75 -3.68 -0.63
N VAL A 97 9.05 -3.94 -1.91
CA VAL A 97 8.03 -4.27 -2.92
C VAL A 97 7.26 -5.53 -2.52
N ASP A 98 7.95 -6.58 -2.07
CA ASP A 98 7.32 -7.86 -1.74
C ASP A 98 6.36 -7.73 -0.54
N GLN A 99 6.72 -6.94 0.46
CA GLN A 99 5.86 -6.59 1.58
C GLN A 99 4.61 -5.86 1.10
N ARG A 100 4.75 -4.86 0.22
CA ARG A 100 3.59 -4.11 -0.29
C ARG A 100 2.69 -4.99 -1.17
N MET A 101 3.27 -5.89 -1.95
CA MET A 101 2.54 -6.90 -2.73
C MET A 101 1.79 -7.87 -1.81
N SER A 102 2.39 -8.27 -0.69
CA SER A 102 1.78 -9.27 0.21
C SER A 102 0.47 -8.78 0.86
N TRP A 103 0.25 -7.46 0.93
CA TRP A 103 -0.95 -6.85 1.51
C TRP A 103 -2.24 -7.14 0.75
N SER A 104 -2.15 -7.62 -0.50
CA SER A 104 -3.32 -8.05 -1.29
C SER A 104 -3.56 -9.56 -1.30
N LEU A 105 -2.69 -10.39 -0.70
CA LEU A 105 -2.77 -11.85 -0.83
C LEU A 105 -4.08 -12.47 -0.32
N LYS A 106 -4.66 -11.90 0.73
CA LYS A 106 -5.94 -12.35 1.31
C LYS A 106 -7.15 -11.67 0.68
N ARG A 107 -6.95 -10.93 -0.41
CA ARG A 107 -8.00 -10.11 -1.03
C ARG A 107 -8.43 -10.68 -2.37
N GLU A 108 -9.70 -10.52 -2.65
CA GLU A 108 -10.41 -10.98 -3.82
C GLU A 108 -10.98 -9.80 -4.60
N THR A 109 -11.05 -9.99 -5.92
CA THR A 109 -11.57 -9.01 -6.85
C THR A 109 -12.52 -9.69 -7.81
N THR A 110 -13.57 -8.98 -8.21
CA THR A 110 -14.56 -9.49 -9.17
C THR A 110 -13.92 -9.78 -10.54
N ARG A 111 -13.05 -8.87 -10.99
CA ARG A 111 -12.22 -9.07 -12.19
C ARG A 111 -10.84 -9.55 -11.76
N GLY A 112 -10.31 -10.58 -12.41
CA GLY A 112 -9.05 -11.20 -12.01
C GLY A 112 -7.87 -10.21 -12.02
N GLU A 113 -7.82 -9.37 -13.04
CA GLU A 113 -6.85 -8.31 -13.29
C GLU A 113 -6.83 -7.22 -12.21
N ASP A 114 -7.95 -6.97 -11.53
CA ASP A 114 -8.02 -5.97 -10.45
C ASP A 114 -7.15 -6.34 -9.24
N ASN A 115 -6.75 -7.61 -9.09
CA ASN A 115 -5.75 -8.02 -8.09
C ASN A 115 -4.40 -7.31 -8.30
N ALA A 116 -4.04 -7.01 -9.55
CA ALA A 116 -2.86 -6.23 -9.87
C ALA A 116 -3.18 -4.72 -9.76
N TYR A 117 -4.33 -4.29 -10.28
CA TYR A 117 -4.65 -2.86 -10.36
C TYR A 117 -4.91 -2.19 -9.01
N CYS A 118 -5.39 -2.94 -8.02
CA CYS A 118 -5.53 -2.43 -6.66
C CYS A 118 -4.17 -2.10 -6.00
N LEU A 119 -3.04 -2.58 -6.53
CA LEU A 119 -1.70 -2.34 -6.00
C LEU A 119 -0.97 -1.16 -6.65
N LEU A 120 -1.44 -0.61 -7.79
CA LEU A 120 -0.70 0.39 -8.58
C LEU A 120 -0.22 1.58 -7.74
N GLY A 121 -1.15 2.21 -7.01
CA GLY A 121 -0.83 3.36 -6.17
C GLY A 121 0.06 3.01 -4.97
N ILE A 122 -0.09 1.80 -4.44
CA ILE A 122 0.69 1.29 -3.31
C ILE A 122 2.14 1.09 -3.71
N LEU A 123 2.34 0.57 -4.92
CA LEU A 123 3.65 0.31 -5.51
C LEU A 123 4.27 1.54 -6.16
N GLY A 124 3.47 2.58 -6.42
CA GLY A 124 3.92 3.84 -7.01
C GLY A 124 4.14 3.74 -8.52
N VAL A 125 3.43 2.83 -9.19
CA VAL A 125 3.52 2.60 -10.64
C VAL A 125 2.24 3.01 -11.35
N ARG A 126 2.32 3.16 -12.67
CA ARG A 126 1.16 3.46 -13.52
C ARG A 126 1.07 2.43 -14.63
N LEU A 127 -0.09 1.80 -14.74
CA LEU A 127 -0.44 0.91 -15.84
C LEU A 127 -1.80 1.31 -16.38
N VAL A 128 -1.98 1.17 -17.70
CA VAL A 128 -3.28 1.27 -18.35
C VAL A 128 -4.04 -0.05 -18.09
N PRO A 129 -5.23 -0.01 -17.47
CA PRO A 129 -6.04 -1.20 -17.27
C PRO A 129 -6.43 -1.86 -18.60
N MET A 130 -6.22 -3.16 -18.73
CA MET A 130 -6.63 -4.00 -19.86
C MET A 130 -7.58 -5.07 -19.35
N TYR A 131 -8.86 -4.72 -19.31
CA TYR A 131 -9.89 -5.66 -18.84
C TYR A 131 -10.05 -6.83 -19.82
N GLY A 132 -10.05 -8.04 -19.28
CA GLY A 132 -10.04 -9.29 -20.05
C GLY A 132 -8.66 -9.95 -20.20
N GLU A 133 -7.56 -9.31 -19.76
CA GLU A 133 -6.23 -9.96 -19.76
C GLU A 133 -6.08 -11.03 -18.66
N GLY A 134 -6.98 -11.03 -17.67
CA GLY A 134 -6.94 -11.97 -16.55
C GLY A 134 -5.89 -11.65 -15.48
N ARG A 135 -5.90 -12.45 -14.41
CA ARG A 135 -5.08 -12.18 -13.21
C ARG A 135 -3.57 -12.33 -13.47
N GLY A 136 -3.17 -13.36 -14.22
CA GLY A 136 -1.77 -13.71 -14.45
C GLY A 136 -1.03 -12.60 -15.20
N ASP A 137 -1.52 -12.27 -16.39
CA ASP A 137 -0.93 -11.28 -17.29
C ASP A 137 -0.93 -9.88 -16.66
N ALA A 138 -2.02 -9.50 -15.99
CA ALA A 138 -2.08 -8.24 -15.24
C ALA A 138 -1.00 -8.15 -14.15
N MET A 139 -0.78 -9.25 -13.42
CA MET A 139 0.22 -9.34 -12.36
C MET A 139 1.65 -9.36 -12.91
N GLU A 140 1.87 -9.99 -14.06
CA GLU A 140 3.15 -9.97 -14.76
C GLU A 140 3.50 -8.55 -15.20
N ARG A 141 2.58 -7.86 -15.88
CA ARG A 141 2.74 -6.45 -16.27
C ARG A 141 3.02 -5.56 -15.06
N LEU A 142 2.35 -5.79 -13.94
CA LEU A 142 2.62 -5.07 -12.70
C LEU A 142 4.07 -5.26 -12.23
N LYS A 143 4.53 -6.52 -12.15
CA LYS A 143 5.90 -6.84 -11.73
C LYS A 143 6.95 -6.26 -12.68
N GLU A 144 6.70 -6.30 -13.98
CA GLU A 144 7.57 -5.66 -14.96
C GLU A 144 7.66 -4.15 -14.74
N GLU A 145 6.53 -3.49 -14.52
CA GLU A 145 6.48 -2.05 -14.36
C GLU A 145 7.16 -1.59 -13.08
N VAL A 146 7.01 -2.36 -11.99
CA VAL A 146 7.74 -2.13 -10.74
C VAL A 146 9.25 -2.32 -10.93
N SER A 147 9.65 -3.34 -11.69
CA SER A 147 11.06 -3.59 -12.03
C SER A 147 11.65 -2.46 -12.88
N LYS A 148 10.89 -1.94 -13.85
CA LYS A 148 11.29 -0.78 -14.68
C LYS A 148 11.46 0.47 -13.82
N HIS A 149 10.46 0.81 -13.00
CA HIS A 149 10.52 1.97 -12.11
C HIS A 149 11.69 1.89 -11.12
N SER A 150 11.94 0.71 -10.54
CA SER A 150 13.05 0.50 -9.60
C SER A 150 14.40 0.77 -10.25
N ARG A 151 14.61 0.24 -11.47
CA ARG A 151 15.83 0.49 -12.26
C ARG A 151 16.01 1.97 -12.61
N THR A 152 14.94 2.66 -13.01
CA THR A 152 15.01 4.11 -13.28
C THR A 152 15.39 4.89 -12.02
N THR A 153 14.79 4.58 -10.87
CA THR A 153 15.15 5.27 -9.61
C THR A 153 16.59 4.98 -9.16
N ALA A 154 17.09 3.77 -9.41
CA ALA A 154 18.49 3.42 -9.13
C ALA A 154 19.45 4.16 -10.08
N CYS A 155 19.18 4.10 -11.39
CA CYS A 155 19.95 4.82 -12.40
C CYS A 155 19.98 6.34 -12.14
N LEU A 156 18.86 6.94 -11.71
CA LEU A 156 18.80 8.35 -11.33
C LEU A 156 19.59 8.68 -10.04
N ARG A 157 19.74 7.71 -9.11
CA ARG A 157 20.61 7.88 -7.94
C ARG A 157 22.09 7.82 -8.32
N ASP A 158 22.44 7.03 -9.31
CA ASP A 158 23.80 6.95 -9.85
C ASP A 158 24.12 8.16 -10.75
N LEU A 159 23.09 8.78 -11.33
CA LEU A 159 23.13 10.08 -12.01
C LEU A 159 23.02 11.27 -11.04
N ARG A 160 23.25 11.10 -9.72
CA ARG A 160 23.43 12.27 -8.84
C ARG A 160 24.41 13.20 -9.55
N CYS A 161 23.98 14.44 -9.75
CA CYS A 161 24.82 15.50 -10.26
C CYS A 161 26.11 15.47 -9.44
N THR A 162 27.17 14.90 -10.00
CA THR A 162 28.51 15.18 -9.56
C THR A 162 28.60 16.69 -9.67
N ASP A 163 28.91 17.36 -8.56
CA ASP A 163 29.30 18.76 -8.69
C ASP A 163 30.44 18.74 -9.71
N SER A 164 30.34 19.54 -10.76
CA SER A 164 31.39 19.64 -11.80
C SER A 164 32.80 19.83 -11.22
N ARG A 165 32.89 20.31 -9.96
CA ARG A 165 34.10 20.41 -9.15
C ARG A 165 34.65 19.05 -8.69
N ASP A 166 33.78 18.12 -8.31
CA ASP A 166 34.15 16.76 -7.89
C ASP A 166 34.61 15.92 -9.09
N ASP A 167 34.01 16.12 -10.26
CA ASP A 167 34.49 15.50 -11.51
C ASP A 167 35.88 16.01 -11.90
N LYS A 168 36.14 17.31 -11.73
CA LYS A 168 37.47 17.91 -11.95
C LYS A 168 38.53 17.30 -11.03
N LEU A 169 38.21 17.10 -9.75
CA LEU A 169 39.10 16.48 -8.77
C LEU A 169 39.37 15.01 -9.12
N ARG A 170 38.34 14.26 -9.54
CA ARG A 170 38.49 12.85 -9.95
C ARG A 170 39.34 12.70 -11.21
N ILE A 171 39.18 13.59 -12.19
CA ILE A 171 39.98 13.62 -13.42
C ILE A 171 41.44 14.00 -13.11
N GLN A 172 41.69 14.91 -12.17
CA GLN A 172 43.05 15.28 -11.78
C GLN A 172 43.78 14.14 -11.05
N GLN A 173 43.07 13.39 -10.20
CA GLN A 173 43.64 12.25 -9.46
C GLN A 173 43.88 11.01 -10.32
N THR A 174 43.19 10.88 -11.46
CA THR A 174 43.36 9.76 -12.40
C THR A 174 44.32 10.07 -13.54
N LYS A 175 44.86 11.29 -13.63
CA LYS A 175 45.94 11.57 -14.58
C LYS A 175 47.17 10.77 -14.17
N PRO A 176 47.67 9.85 -15.02
CA PRO A 176 48.93 9.18 -14.76
C PRO A 176 50.02 10.25 -14.66
N ALA A 177 50.84 10.17 -13.61
CA ALA A 177 51.98 11.05 -13.41
C ALA A 177 52.86 10.97 -14.66
N THR A 178 52.70 11.95 -15.55
CA THR A 178 53.49 12.04 -16.77
C THR A 178 54.81 12.70 -16.36
N GLY A 179 55.62 11.93 -15.64
CA GLY A 179 57.04 12.21 -15.41
C GLY A 179 57.83 11.39 -16.41
N PHE A 180 57.89 11.87 -17.66
CA PHE A 180 58.88 11.42 -18.62
C PHE A 180 60.11 12.33 -18.49
N ILE A 181 61.23 11.68 -18.12
CA ILE A 181 62.65 12.05 -18.24
C ILE A 181 63.16 13.15 -17.31
#